data_AF-J3BTH8-F1
#
_entry.id   AF-J3BTH8-F1
#
_cell.length_a   1.000
_cell.length_b   1.000
_cell.length_c   1.000
_cell.angle_alpha   90.00
_cell.angle_beta   90.00
_cell.angle_gamma   90.00
#
_symmetry.space_group_name_H-M   'P 1'
#
loop_
_entity.id
_entity.type
_entity.pdbx_description
1 polymer ?
#
loop_
_entity_poly.entity_id
_entity_poly.type
_entity_poly.pdbx_seq_one_letter_code
_entity_poly.pdbx_strand_id
1 'polypeptide(L)' 'MKIVLIGGTGRIGSKTAARLRDEGHDVLAAAPKTGVNTITNRT' A
#
# COMPACT_ATOMS: atom_id res chain seq x y z
N MET A 1 -3.96 8.16 10.77
CA MET A 1 -3.14 8.86 9.74
C MET A 1 -3.45 8.29 8.36
N LYS A 2 -3.25 9.06 7.28
CA LYS A 2 -3.34 8.56 5.89
C LYS A 2 -1.98 8.05 5.42
N ILE A 3 -1.92 6.82 4.94
CA ILE A 3 -0.68 6.13 4.57
C ILE A 3 -0.82 5.53 3.17
N VAL A 4 0.12 5.82 2.28
CA VAL A 4 0.28 5.11 1.01
C VAL A 4 1.37 4.07 1.19
N LEU A 5 1.04 2.79 0.97
CA LEU A 5 1.96 1.67 1.15
C LEU A 5 2.37 1.09 -0.21
N ILE A 6 3.58 1.40 -0.66
CA ILE A 6 4.17 0.81 -1.87
C ILE A 6 4.59 -0.64 -1.60
N GLY A 7 4.22 -1.54 -2.50
CA GLY A 7 4.38 -2.98 -2.27
C GLY A 7 3.32 -3.56 -1.33
N GLY A 8 2.24 -2.82 -1.04
CA GLY A 8 1.18 -3.21 -0.11
C GLY A 8 0.42 -4.49 -0.46
N THR A 9 0.65 -5.04 -1.66
CA THR A 9 0.02 -6.28 -2.13
C THR A 9 0.94 -7.52 -2.07
N GLY A 10 2.16 -7.36 -1.57
CA GLY A 10 3.12 -8.45 -1.37
C GLY A 10 2.98 -9.15 -0.01
N ARG A 11 3.82 -10.17 0.25
CA ARG A 11 3.78 -10.97 1.48
C ARG A 11 3.92 -10.15 2.76
N ILE A 12 4.80 -9.15 2.74
CA ILE A 12 5.03 -8.25 3.90
C ILE A 12 4.01 -7.13 3.88
N GLY A 13 3.87 -6.44 2.74
CA GLY A 13 2.99 -5.27 2.62
C GLY A 13 1.52 -5.56 2.99
N SER A 14 1.00 -6.73 2.64
CA SER A 14 -0.37 -7.12 3.01
C SER A 14 -0.58 -7.21 4.53
N LYS A 15 0.38 -7.81 5.26
CA LYS A 15 0.33 -7.92 6.72
C LYS A 15 0.55 -6.57 7.40
N THR A 16 1.48 -5.76 6.87
CA THR A 16 1.72 -4.40 7.36
C THR A 16 0.47 -3.53 7.18
N ALA A 17 -0.20 -3.60 6.02
CA ALA A 17 -1.43 -2.85 5.77
C ALA A 17 -2.56 -3.26 6.72
N ALA A 18 -2.69 -4.55 7.07
CA ALA A 18 -3.67 -5.01 8.04
C ALA A 18 -3.41 -4.41 9.43
N ARG A 19 -2.18 -4.54 9.94
CA ARG A 19 -1.79 -3.98 11.26
C ARG A 19 -2.01 -2.48 11.38
N LEU A 20 -1.61 -1.73 10.34
CA LEU A 20 -1.82 -0.28 10.31
C LEU A 20 -3.31 0.08 10.31
N ARG A 21 -4.17 -0.68 9.63
CA ARG A 21 -5.62 -0.46 9.69
C ARG A 21 -6.19 -0.78 11.08
N ASP A 22 -5.72 -1.84 11.72
CA ASP A 22 -6.13 -2.21 13.09
C ASP A 22 -5.76 -1.11 14.10
N GLU A 23 -4.65 -0.40 13.88
CA GLU A 23 -4.22 0.77 14.65
C GLU A 23 -5.00 2.07 14.31
N GLY A 24 -6.00 2.00 13.41
CA GLY A 24 -6.84 3.13 13.03
C GLY A 24 -6.26 4.03 11.93
N HIS A 25 -5.28 3.55 11.17
CA HIS A 25 -4.76 4.26 10.01
C HIS A 25 -5.58 3.99 8.74
N ASP A 26 -5.75 5.03 7.92
CA ASP A 26 -6.30 4.93 6.57
C ASP A 26 -5.16 4.55 5.61
N VAL A 27 -5.21 3.32 5.08
CA VAL A 27 -4.11 2.73 4.30
C VAL A 27 -4.54 2.44 2.87
N LEU A 28 -3.90 3.13 1.92
CA LEU A 28 -3.96 2.85 0.49
C LEU A 28 -2.77 1.96 0.09
N ALA A 29 -3.05 0.69 -0.23
CA ALA A 29 -2.03 -0.25 -0.69
C ALA A 29 -1.82 -0.13 -2.21
N ALA A 30 -0.60 0.19 -2.63
CA ALA A 30 -0.22 0.36 -4.04
C ALA A 30 0.82 -0.67 -4.46
N ALA A 31 0.72 -1.16 -5.71
CA ALA A 31 1.71 -2.05 -6.32
C ALA A 31 1.66 -1.97 -7.86
N PRO A 32 2.69 -2.44 -8.57
CA PRO A 32 2.66 -2.50 -10.03
C PRO A 32 1.44 -3.27 -10.58
N LYS A 33 1.05 -4.36 -9.90
CA LYS A 33 -0.13 -5.15 -10.28
C LYS A 33 -1.47 -4.42 -10.10
N THR A 34 -1.50 -3.30 -9.37
CA THR A 34 -2.67 -2.43 -9.20
C THR A 34 -2.60 -1.19 -10.09
N GLY A 35 -1.72 -1.18 -11.09
CA GLY A 35 -1.55 -0.05 -12.03
C GLY A 35 -0.57 1.04 -11.57
N VAL A 36 -0.05 0.95 -10.33
CA VAL A 36 0.82 1.99 -9.78
C VAL A 36 2.28 1.77 -10.19
N ASN A 37 2.83 2.74 -10.91
CA ASN A 37 4.25 2.80 -11.29
C ASN A 37 4.87 4.12 -10.83
N THR A 38 5.75 4.04 -9.83
CA THR A 38 6.43 5.18 -9.22
C THR A 38 7.59 5.73 -10.04
N ILE A 39 8.07 4.99 -11.06
CA ILE A 39 9.16 5.44 -11.94
C ILE A 39 8.59 6.27 -13.08
N THR A 40 7.48 5.83 -13.66
CA THR A 40 6.83 6.51 -14.81
C THR A 40 5.67 7.43 -14.41
N ASN A 41 5.41 7.60 -13.11
CA ASN A 41 4.26 8.36 -12.58
C ASN A 41 2.89 7.96 -13.16
N ARG A 42 2.61 6.65 -13.26
CA ARG A 42 1.27 6.15 -13.62
C ARG A 42 0.57 5.61 -12.37
N THR A 43 -0.71 5.91 -12.23
CA THR A 43 -1.57 5.49 -11.10
C THR A 43 -2.91 5.02 -11.61
#